data_AF-A0A965PNK9-F1
#
_entry.id   AF-A0A965PNK9-F1
#
_cell.length_a   1.000
_cell.length_b   1.000
_cell.length_c   1.000
_cell.angle_alpha   90.00
_cell.angle_beta   90.00
_cell.angle_gamma   90.00
#
_symmetry.space_group_name_H-M   'P 1'
#
loop_
_entity.id
_entity.type
_entity.pdbx_description
1 polymer ?
#
loop_
_entity_poly.entity_id
_entity_poly.type
_entity_poly.pdbx_seq_one_letter_code
_entity_poly.pdbx_strand_id
1 'polypeptide(L)'
;MSSEFKLQAECFQWHWNNFPNDRGRLFTVNNNAPNAYAGSVMKAMGVVAGVSDMIWLSPTGAVMLEFKAEKGKQSLSQKWWQSVVQEAGYRYEVIRSVEDFQRVVAGVE
;
A
#
# COMPACT_ATOMS: atom_id res chain seq x y z
N MET A 1 -0.02 -17.67 -4.75
CA MET A 1 -0.07 -16.20 -4.56
C MET A 1 -1.54 -15.82 -4.42
N SER A 2 -1.94 -15.09 -3.37
CA SER A 2 -3.33 -14.65 -3.22
C SER A 2 -3.73 -13.74 -4.38
N SER A 3 -5.03 -13.58 -4.63
CA SER A 3 -5.53 -12.61 -5.62
C SER A 3 -5.08 -11.18 -5.31
N GLU A 4 -4.96 -10.82 -4.03
CA GLU A 4 -4.43 -9.53 -3.57
C GLU A 4 -2.96 -9.33 -3.95
N PHE A 5 -2.10 -10.33 -3.71
CA PHE A 5 -0.69 -10.24 -4.12
C PHE A 5 -0.53 -10.15 -5.64
N LYS A 6 -1.38 -10.85 -6.40
CA LYS A 6 -1.40 -10.76 -7.86
C LYS A 6 -1.78 -9.34 -8.32
N LEU A 7 -2.85 -8.78 -7.76
CA LEU A 7 -3.29 -7.41 -8.06
C LEU A 7 -2.20 -6.37 -7.70
N GLN A 8 -1.58 -6.49 -6.53
CA GLN A 8 -0.49 -5.62 -6.11
C GLN A 8 0.68 -5.69 -7.09
N ALA A 9 1.10 -6.89 -7.49
CA ALA A 9 2.17 -7.09 -8.45
C ALA A 9 1.84 -6.50 -9.83
N GLU A 10 0.61 -6.69 -10.32
CA GLU A 10 0.15 -6.11 -11.59
C GLU A 10 0.19 -4.59 -11.57
N CYS A 11 -0.28 -3.95 -10.49
CA CYS A 11 -0.24 -2.50 -10.34
C CYS A 11 1.21 -1.97 -10.27
N PHE A 12 2.09 -2.63 -9.51
CA PHE A 12 3.51 -2.26 -9.45
C PHE A 12 4.17 -2.36 -10.83
N GLN A 13 3.96 -3.48 -11.55
CA GLN A 13 4.55 -3.68 -12.88
C GLN A 13 4.04 -2.66 -13.89
N TRP A 14 2.73 -2.37 -13.86
CA TRP A 14 2.17 -1.33 -14.73
C TRP A 14 2.80 0.03 -14.45
N HIS A 15 2.91 0.46 -13.18
CA HIS A 15 3.55 1.74 -12.84
C HIS A 15 5.03 1.76 -13.27
N TRP A 16 5.78 0.71 -12.96
CA TRP A 16 7.21 0.59 -13.30
C TRP A 16 7.50 0.72 -14.80
N ASN A 17 6.59 0.21 -15.63
CA ASN A 17 6.73 0.20 -17.09
C ASN A 17 6.26 1.51 -17.73
N ASN A 18 5.21 2.15 -17.21
CA ASN A 18 4.64 3.37 -17.79
C ASN A 18 5.32 4.65 -17.28
N PHE A 19 5.91 4.63 -16.08
CA PHE A 19 6.53 5.80 -15.45
C PHE A 19 8.01 5.54 -15.11
N PRO A 20 8.90 5.45 -16.11
CA PRO A 20 10.31 5.13 -15.88
C PRO A 20 11.04 6.18 -15.02
N ASN A 21 10.63 7.44 -15.08
CA ASN A 21 11.19 8.52 -14.25
C ASN A 21 10.74 8.46 -12.78
N ASP A 22 9.68 7.71 -12.48
CA ASP A 22 9.14 7.55 -11.12
C ASP A 22 9.57 6.24 -10.46
N ARG A 23 10.48 5.49 -11.09
CA ARG A 23 11.02 4.25 -10.52
C ARG A 23 11.67 4.53 -9.16
N GLY A 24 11.37 3.68 -8.18
CA GLY A 24 11.79 3.86 -6.79
C GLY A 24 10.84 4.69 -5.93
N ARG A 25 9.86 5.41 -6.52
CA ARG A 25 8.85 6.17 -5.77
C ARG A 25 7.67 5.33 -5.30
N LEU A 26 7.43 4.18 -5.92
CA LEU A 26 6.42 3.20 -5.53
C LEU A 26 7.10 1.94 -5.00
N PHE A 27 6.80 1.55 -3.76
CA PHE A 27 7.43 0.40 -3.11
C PHE A 27 6.50 -0.30 -2.11
N THR A 28 6.77 -1.58 -1.86
CA THR A 28 6.05 -2.39 -0.87
C THR A 28 6.54 -2.08 0.54
N VAL A 29 5.59 -2.00 1.48
CA VAL A 29 5.88 -1.96 2.92
C VAL A 29 5.85 -3.39 3.46
N ASN A 30 7.02 -3.99 3.68
CA ASN A 30 7.09 -5.35 4.21
C ASN A 30 7.02 -5.34 5.75
N ASN A 31 5.89 -5.79 6.28
CA ASN A 31 5.64 -5.91 7.73
C ASN A 31 5.45 -7.39 8.17
N ASN A 32 5.75 -8.36 7.31
CA ASN A 32 5.50 -9.77 7.58
C ASN A 32 6.67 -10.41 8.35
N ALA A 33 6.44 -10.68 9.64
CA ALA A 33 7.40 -11.40 10.46
C ALA A 33 7.31 -12.92 10.24
N PRO A 34 8.44 -13.63 10.08
CA PRO A 34 8.44 -15.09 9.87
C PRO A 34 8.09 -15.89 11.14
N ASN A 35 8.19 -15.28 12.32
CA ASN A 35 7.87 -15.90 13.60
C ASN A 35 7.59 -14.84 14.68
N ALA A 36 7.10 -15.28 15.85
CA ALA A 36 6.70 -14.41 16.95
C ALA A 36 7.86 -13.58 17.55
N TYR A 37 9.07 -14.16 17.62
CA TYR A 37 10.25 -13.45 18.11
C TYR A 37 10.62 -12.31 17.16
N ALA A 38 10.77 -12.59 15.86
CA ALA A 38 11.01 -11.59 14.84
C ALA A 38 9.90 -10.52 14.82
N GLY A 39 8.64 -10.90 15.02
CA GLY A 39 7.52 -9.97 15.12
C GLY A 39 7.62 -9.03 16.31
N SER A 40 8.12 -9.52 17.46
CA SER A 40 8.35 -8.71 18.65
C SER A 40 9.50 -7.71 18.44
N VAL A 41 10.59 -8.17 17.83
CA VAL A 41 11.73 -7.31 17.46
C VAL A 41 11.30 -6.25 16.43
N MET A 42 10.57 -6.63 15.38
CA MET A 42 10.04 -5.72 14.37
C MET A 42 9.13 -4.64 14.96
N LYS A 43 8.23 -5.00 15.88
CA LYS A 43 7.39 -4.03 16.61
C LYS A 43 8.23 -3.07 17.45
N ALA A 44 9.26 -3.57 18.14
CA ALA A 44 10.19 -2.72 18.89
C ALA A 44 10.99 -1.78 17.98
N MET A 45 11.23 -2.17 16.72
CA MET A 45 11.86 -1.34 15.69
C MET A 45 10.86 -0.43 14.94
N GLY A 46 9.59 -0.37 15.35
CA GLY A 46 8.61 0.56 14.80
C GLY A 46 7.71 -0.02 13.70
N VAL A 47 7.66 -1.35 13.50
CA VAL A 47 6.62 -1.94 12.65
C VAL A 47 5.25 -1.75 13.28
N VAL A 48 4.37 -1.05 12.55
CA VAL A 48 2.99 -0.77 12.95
C VAL A 48 2.05 -1.75 12.27
N ALA A 49 1.12 -2.33 13.04
CA ALA A 49 0.15 -3.28 12.50
C ALA A 49 -0.87 -2.58 11.61
N GLY A 50 -1.14 -3.15 10.43
CA GLY A 50 -2.16 -2.62 9.51
C GLY A 50 -1.69 -1.47 8.62
N VAL A 51 -0.39 -1.15 8.59
CA VAL A 51 0.19 -0.29 7.54
C VAL A 51 -0.19 -0.79 6.15
N SER A 52 -0.41 0.13 5.22
CA SER A 52 -0.79 -0.19 3.84
C SER A 52 0.26 -1.04 3.14
N ASP A 53 -0.17 -1.83 2.17
CA ASP A 53 0.71 -2.74 1.42
C ASP A 53 1.81 -2.01 0.62
N MET A 54 1.50 -0.84 0.05
CA MET A 54 2.45 -0.01 -0.68
C MET A 54 2.34 1.46 -0.30
N ILE A 55 3.43 2.19 -0.54
CA ILE A 55 3.47 3.64 -0.49
C ILE A 55 3.97 4.14 -1.84
N TRP A 56 3.29 5.15 -2.38
CA TRP A 56 3.70 5.90 -3.55
C TRP A 56 4.04 7.34 -3.18
N LEU A 57 5.30 7.74 -3.38
CA LEU A 57 5.75 9.11 -3.23
C LEU A 57 5.37 9.93 -4.46
N SER A 58 4.08 10.23 -4.62
CA SER A 58 3.53 10.96 -5.77
C SER A 58 4.03 12.42 -5.86
N PRO A 59 3.81 13.13 -6.98
CA PRO A 59 4.16 14.55 -7.12
C PRO A 59 3.57 15.47 -6.05
N THR A 60 2.43 15.12 -5.47
CA THR A 60 1.72 15.95 -4.48
C THR A 60 1.88 15.47 -3.04
N GLY A 61 2.62 14.38 -2.81
CA GLY A 61 2.84 13.81 -1.48
C GLY A 61 2.73 12.28 -1.45
N ALA A 62 2.86 11.70 -0.27
CA ALA A 62 2.73 10.25 -0.09
C ALA A 62 1.26 9.80 -0.25
N VAL A 63 1.07 8.72 -0.99
CA VAL A 63 -0.21 8.01 -1.14
C VAL A 63 -0.04 6.59 -0.62
N MET A 64 -0.82 6.25 0.39
CA MET A 64 -0.86 4.91 0.99
C MET A 64 -1.85 4.05 0.21
N LEU A 65 -1.40 2.89 -0.26
CA LEU A 65 -2.15 2.02 -1.17
C LEU A 65 -2.37 0.66 -0.51
N GLU A 66 -3.63 0.33 -0.27
CA GLU A 66 -4.07 -0.93 0.34
C GLU A 66 -4.83 -1.77 -0.68
N PHE A 67 -4.36 -2.98 -0.97
CA PHE A 67 -4.92 -3.82 -2.01
C PHE A 67 -5.95 -4.79 -1.44
N LYS A 68 -7.18 -4.74 -1.99
CA LYS A 68 -8.27 -5.65 -1.65
C LYS A 68 -8.94 -6.15 -2.92
N ALA A 69 -8.60 -7.36 -3.36
CA ALA A 69 -9.31 -8.05 -4.45
C ALA A 69 -10.81 -8.19 -4.12
N GLU A 70 -11.67 -8.53 -5.09
CA GLU A 70 -13.15 -8.42 -5.01
C GLU A 70 -13.81 -8.65 -3.63
N LYS A 71 -13.45 -9.72 -2.91
CA LYS A 71 -14.05 -10.08 -1.61
C LYS A 71 -13.23 -9.64 -0.39
N GLY A 72 -12.03 -9.10 -0.61
CA GLY A 72 -11.12 -8.59 0.39
C GLY A 72 -11.72 -7.43 1.18
N LYS A 73 -11.58 -7.49 2.50
CA LYS A 73 -12.01 -6.46 3.44
C LYS A 73 -10.83 -6.03 4.29
N GLN A 74 -10.77 -4.75 4.63
CA GLN A 74 -9.81 -4.26 5.61
C GLN A 74 -10.10 -4.86 6.98
N SER A 75 -9.03 -5.29 7.66
CA SER A 75 -9.08 -5.65 9.07
C SER A 75 -9.34 -4.41 9.94
N LEU A 76 -9.63 -4.63 11.23
CA LEU A 76 -9.80 -3.52 12.18
C LEU A 76 -8.52 -2.67 12.31
N SER A 77 -7.34 -3.30 12.30
CA SER A 77 -6.07 -2.56 12.38
C SER A 77 -5.79 -1.74 11.12
N GLN A 78 -6.16 -2.25 9.93
CA GLN A 78 -6.03 -1.51 8.68
C GLN A 78 -6.95 -0.29 8.63
N LYS A 79 -8.19 -0.43 9.12
CA LYS A 79 -9.12 0.72 9.23
C LYS A 79 -8.64 1.76 10.24
N TRP A 80 -8.14 1.31 11.39
CA TRP A 80 -7.56 2.22 12.38
C TRP A 80 -6.37 2.98 11.79
N TRP A 81 -5.45 2.27 11.12
CA TRP A 81 -4.27 2.90 10.54
C TRP A 81 -4.64 3.85 9.39
N GLN A 82 -5.65 3.51 8.58
CA GLN A 82 -6.23 4.44 7.60
C GLN A 82 -6.68 5.75 8.27
N SER A 83 -7.39 5.70 9.40
CA SER A 83 -7.80 6.91 10.13
C SER A 83 -6.59 7.74 10.56
N VAL A 84 -5.54 7.10 11.09
CA VAL A 84 -4.29 7.78 11.48
C VAL A 84 -3.65 8.50 10.28
N VAL A 85 -3.58 7.85 9.12
CA VAL A 85 -3.04 8.45 7.88
C VAL A 85 -3.85 9.66 7.43
N GLN A 86 -5.18 9.53 7.43
CA GLN A 86 -6.09 10.58 6.96
C GLN A 86 -6.15 11.77 7.93
N GLU A 87 -6.14 11.53 9.24
CA GLU A 87 -6.05 12.57 10.27
C GLU A 87 -4.74 13.37 10.18
N ALA A 88 -3.66 12.71 9.76
CA ALA A 88 -2.38 13.36 9.50
C ALA A 88 -2.32 14.12 8.15
N GLY A 89 -3.41 14.11 7.36
CA GLY A 89 -3.51 14.84 6.10
C GLY A 89 -2.95 14.12 4.87
N TYR A 90 -2.59 12.83 4.99
CA TYR A 90 -2.10 12.03 3.87
C TYR A 90 -3.23 11.30 3.14
N ARG A 91 -2.99 10.99 1.87
CA ARG A 91 -3.94 10.26 1.04
C ARG A 91 -3.84 8.75 1.30
N TYR A 92 -4.99 8.11 1.45
CA TYR A 92 -5.12 6.66 1.60
C TYR A 92 -6.13 6.14 0.60
N GLU A 93 -5.76 5.13 -0.19
CA GLU A 93 -6.60 4.54 -1.23
C GLU A 93 -6.68 3.02 -1.10
N VAL A 94 -7.91 2.50 -1.20
CA VAL A 94 -8.15 1.06 -1.31
C VAL A 94 -8.26 0.69 -2.78
N ILE A 95 -7.36 -0.15 -3.25
CA ILE A 95 -7.27 -0.58 -4.65
C ILE A 95 -7.93 -1.94 -4.81
N ARG A 96 -8.98 -2.02 -5.65
CA ARG A 96 -9.70 -3.28 -5.91
C ARG A 96 -9.47 -3.83 -7.31
N SER A 97 -8.98 -3.02 -8.23
CA SER A 97 -8.58 -3.43 -9.58
C SER A 97 -7.41 -2.59 -10.10
N VAL A 98 -6.82 -3.01 -11.23
CA VAL A 98 -5.77 -2.24 -11.89
C VAL A 98 -6.33 -0.88 -12.36
N GLU A 99 -7.58 -0.83 -12.79
CA GLU A 99 -8.26 0.39 -13.22
C GLU A 99 -8.51 1.38 -12.06
N ASP A 100 -8.75 0.88 -10.83
CA ASP A 100 -8.78 1.74 -9.64
C ASP A 100 -7.41 2.40 -9.43
N PHE A 101 -6.34 1.61 -9.50
CA PHE A 101 -4.97 2.10 -9.32
C PHE A 101 -4.61 3.14 -10.39
N GLN A 102 -4.92 2.87 -11.66
CA GLN A 102 -4.69 3.80 -12.75
C GLN A 102 -5.42 5.14 -12.54
N ARG A 103 -6.68 5.10 -12.05
CA ARG A 103 -7.43 6.32 -11.70
C ARG A 103 -6.77 7.09 -10.55
N VAL A 104 -6.24 6.40 -9.55
CA VAL A 104 -5.49 7.05 -8.46
C VAL A 104 -4.24 7.75 -9.01
N VAL A 105 -3.46 7.09 -9.87
CA VAL A 105 -2.26 7.67 -10.48
C VAL A 105 -2.59 8.87 -11.36
N ALA A 106 -3.56 8.73 -12.27
CA ALA A 106 -3.99 9.81 -13.16
C ALA A 106 -4.61 11.01 -12.43
N GLY A 107 -5.23 10.79 -11.27
CA GLY A 107 -5.80 11.86 -10.45
C GLY A 107 -4.79 12.64 -9.61
N VAL A 108 -3.50 12.34 -9.73
CA VAL A 108 -2.41 13.05 -9.04
C VAL A 108 -1.47 13.79 -10.01
N GLU A 109 -1.60 13.53 -11.31
CA GLU A 109 -0.91 14.28 -12.36
C GLU A 109 -1.41 15.73 -12.49
#